data_AF-A0A4Y2I453-F1
#
_entry.id   AF-A0A4Y2I453-F1
#
_cell.length_a   1.000
_cell.length_b   1.000
_cell.length_c   1.000
_cell.angle_alpha   90.00
_cell.angle_beta   90.00
_cell.angle_gamma   90.00
#
_symmetry.space_group_name_H-M   'P 1'
#
loop_
_entity.id
_entity.type
_entity.pdbx_description
1 polymer ?
#
loop_
_entity_poly.entity_id
_entity_poly.type
_entity_poly.pdbx_seq_one_letter_code
_entity_poly.pdbx_strand_id
1 'polypeptide(L)'
;MPSLLSPKRTENRTRKSITGRTPAEMFSDRTLRFFCDILFGGPRDKPSYPTNSEARLESAEAHARGRVKLSREQIKTRYDSRETDHHFKEGDLVWMYNPKRRRGLSPKLQ
;
A
#
# COMPACT_ATOMS: atom_id res chain seq x y z
N MET A 1 -6.36 31.56 22.37
CA MET A 1 -7.14 30.58 21.57
C MET A 1 -6.15 29.57 20.99
N PRO A 2 -6.04 28.33 21.52
CA PRO A 2 -5.12 27.37 20.95
C PRO A 2 -5.74 26.74 19.69
N SER A 3 -4.99 26.78 18.59
CA SER A 3 -5.35 26.18 17.31
C SER A 3 -5.44 24.66 17.42
N LEU A 4 -6.60 24.10 17.06
CA LEU A 4 -6.83 22.67 16.95
C LEU A 4 -5.99 22.12 15.78
N LEU A 5 -4.85 21.51 16.11
CA LEU A 5 -4.12 20.65 15.18
C LEU A 5 -5.06 19.54 14.71
N SER A 6 -5.46 19.59 13.44
CA SER A 6 -6.23 18.51 12.82
C SER A 6 -5.46 17.19 13.00
N PRO A 7 -6.11 16.09 13.41
CA PRO A 7 -5.43 14.81 13.58
C PRO A 7 -4.75 14.42 12.27
N LYS A 8 -3.43 14.31 12.28
CA LYS A 8 -2.67 13.73 11.16
C LYS A 8 -3.28 12.35 10.88
N ARG A 9 -3.77 12.15 9.65
CA ARG A 9 -4.40 10.90 9.21
C ARG A 9 -3.43 9.76 9.48
N THR A 10 -3.78 8.88 10.43
CA THR A 10 -2.91 7.77 10.84
C THR A 10 -2.71 6.79 9.68
N GLU A 11 -1.47 6.38 9.44
CA GLU A 11 -1.05 5.54 8.31
C GLU A 11 -1.83 4.20 8.22
N ASN A 12 -2.34 3.72 9.35
CA ASN A 12 -3.15 2.49 9.46
C ASN A 12 -4.60 2.59 8.94
N ARG A 13 -5.12 3.81 8.69
CA ARG A 13 -6.45 4.07 8.12
C ARG A 13 -6.41 4.35 6.63
N THR A 14 -5.22 4.47 6.06
CA THR A 14 -5.06 4.70 4.63
C THR A 14 -5.11 3.36 3.91
N ARG A 15 -5.98 3.27 2.89
CA ARG A 15 -6.03 2.09 2.03
C ARG A 15 -4.71 1.97 1.27
N LYS A 16 -4.10 0.80 1.33
CA LYS A 16 -2.91 0.51 0.54
C LYS A 16 -3.31 0.39 -0.93
N SER A 17 -2.59 1.05 -1.83
CA SER A 17 -2.89 1.00 -3.27
C SER A 17 -2.90 -0.43 -3.83
N ILE A 18 -2.06 -1.31 -3.30
CA ILE A 18 -1.94 -2.70 -3.76
C ILE A 18 -3.11 -3.54 -3.24
N THR A 19 -3.32 -3.50 -1.92
CA THR A 19 -4.30 -4.35 -1.23
C THR A 19 -5.73 -3.80 -1.30
N GLY A 20 -5.92 -2.50 -1.57
CA GLY A 20 -7.23 -1.84 -1.59
C GLY A 20 -7.91 -1.76 -0.22
N ARG A 21 -7.28 -2.31 0.83
CA ARG A 21 -7.75 -2.34 2.22
C ARG A 21 -6.81 -1.57 3.13
N THR A 22 -7.36 -1.10 4.25
CA THR A 22 -6.55 -0.48 5.31
C THR A 22 -5.87 -1.57 6.15
N PRO A 23 -4.69 -1.30 6.73
CA PRO A 23 -4.08 -2.19 7.72
C PRO A 23 -5.03 -2.58 8.86
N ALA A 24 -5.89 -1.66 9.30
CA ALA A 24 -6.90 -1.94 10.33
C ALA A 24 -7.96 -2.96 9.87
N GLU A 25 -8.43 -2.85 8.63
CA GLU A 25 -9.40 -3.78 8.03
C GLU A 25 -8.82 -5.18 7.78
N MET A 26 -7.49 -5.29 7.66
CA MET A 26 -6.81 -6.58 7.51
C MET A 26 -6.61 -7.30 8.85
N PHE A 27 -6.48 -6.53 9.93
CA PHE A 27 -6.18 -7.06 11.27
C PHE A 27 -7.44 -7.30 12.11
N SER A 28 -8.58 -6.73 11.70
CA SER A 28 -9.85 -6.86 12.41
C SER A 28 -11.02 -6.84 11.46
N ASP A 29 -11.97 -7.76 11.64
CA ASP A 29 -13.25 -7.75 10.91
C ASP A 29 -14.18 -6.61 11.29
N ARG A 30 -13.74 -5.80 12.27
CA ARG A 30 -14.41 -4.61 12.77
C ARG A 30 -13.55 -3.41 12.42
N THR A 31 -14.20 -2.28 12.15
CA THR A 31 -13.53 -0.99 12.14
C THR A 31 -12.85 -0.77 13.49
N LEU A 32 -11.51 -0.90 13.53
CA LEU A 32 -10.74 -0.69 14.75
C LEU A 32 -11.04 0.71 15.30
N ARG A 33 -11.49 0.76 16.56
CA ARG A 33 -11.69 2.01 17.28
C ARG A 33 -10.32 2.54 17.67
N PHE A 34 -9.97 3.73 17.21
CA PHE A 34 -8.75 4.38 17.65
C PHE A 34 -8.94 4.93 19.06
N PHE A 35 -7.84 5.15 19.80
CA PHE A 35 -7.91 5.74 21.14
C PHE A 35 -8.70 7.07 21.14
N CYS A 36 -8.59 7.89 20.09
CA CYS A 36 -9.42 9.09 19.96
C CYS A 36 -10.91 8.78 19.81
N ASP A 37 -11.31 7.74 19.10
CA ASP A 37 -12.74 7.39 18.95
C ASP A 37 -13.34 6.88 20.27
N ILE A 38 -12.50 6.33 21.15
CA ILE A 38 -12.87 5.91 22.51
C ILE A 38 -12.94 7.13 23.44
N LEU A 39 -11.96 8.03 23.36
CA LEU A 39 -11.86 9.23 24.21
C LEU A 39 -12.94 10.28 23.86
N PHE A 40 -13.33 10.41 22.60
CA PHE A 40 -14.29 11.41 22.13
C PHE A 40 -15.69 10.84 21.83
N GLY A 41 -15.92 9.53 22.00
CA GLY A 41 -17.26 8.92 21.94
C GLY A 41 -17.84 8.75 20.52
N GLY A 42 -17.14 8.02 19.64
CA GLY A 42 -17.61 7.72 18.28
C GLY A 42 -18.80 6.74 18.19
N PRO A 43 -19.60 6.76 17.10
CA PRO A 43 -20.83 5.99 16.94
C PRO A 43 -20.70 4.50 17.28
N ARG A 44 -21.71 3.94 17.95
CA ARG A 44 -21.73 2.52 18.36
C ARG A 44 -22.46 1.69 17.31
N ASP A 45 -21.70 1.08 16.41
CA ASP A 45 -22.24 0.00 15.58
C ASP A 45 -22.71 -1.13 16.50
N LYS A 46 -23.96 -1.57 16.33
CA LYS A 46 -24.53 -2.69 17.09
C LYS A 46 -23.63 -3.92 16.91
N PRO A 47 -23.19 -4.60 17.97
CA PRO A 47 -22.40 -5.80 17.81
C PRO A 47 -23.32 -6.90 17.26
N SER A 48 -23.24 -7.16 15.96
CA SER A 48 -23.69 -8.46 15.46
C SER A 48 -22.82 -9.53 16.10
N TYR A 49 -23.45 -10.60 16.58
CA TYR A 49 -22.79 -11.80 17.08
C TYR A 49 -21.66 -12.25 16.14
N PRO A 50 -20.52 -12.79 16.62
CA PRO A 50 -19.37 -13.10 15.78
C PRO A 50 -19.65 -14.38 15.00
N THR A 51 -20.44 -14.28 13.95
CA THR A 51 -20.54 -15.37 12.99
C THR A 51 -19.41 -15.17 11.98
N ASN A 52 -18.44 -16.09 11.99
CA ASN A 52 -17.35 -16.31 11.02
C ASN A 52 -16.16 -15.32 10.93
N SER A 53 -15.81 -14.61 12.00
CA SER A 53 -14.65 -13.70 12.02
C SER A 53 -13.34 -14.33 11.48
N GLU A 54 -13.04 -15.56 11.88
CA GLU A 54 -11.82 -16.25 11.43
C GLU A 54 -11.82 -16.52 9.92
N ALA A 55 -12.92 -17.03 9.36
CA ALA A 55 -13.03 -17.28 7.92
C ALA A 55 -12.96 -15.96 7.11
N ARG A 56 -13.45 -14.85 7.67
CA ARG A 56 -13.35 -13.53 7.04
C ARG A 56 -11.93 -12.97 7.07
N LEU A 57 -11.20 -13.15 8.16
CA LEU A 57 -9.78 -12.81 8.23
C LEU A 57 -8.95 -13.67 7.28
N GLU A 58 -9.19 -14.98 7.24
CA GLU A 58 -8.48 -15.90 6.35
C GLU A 58 -8.72 -15.54 4.87
N SER A 59 -9.98 -15.25 4.50
CA SER A 59 -10.29 -14.77 3.14
C SER A 59 -9.71 -13.39 2.84
N ALA A 60 -9.65 -12.47 3.81
CA ALA A 60 -9.01 -11.17 3.65
C ALA A 60 -7.49 -11.29 3.47
N GLU A 61 -6.86 -12.23 4.18
CA GLU A 61 -5.44 -12.54 4.03
C GLU A 61 -5.15 -13.18 2.68
N ALA A 62 -5.92 -14.21 2.30
CA ALA A 62 -5.82 -14.85 0.99
C ALA A 62 -6.01 -13.82 -0.14
N HIS A 63 -6.98 -12.91 0.01
CA HIS A 63 -7.21 -11.81 -0.92
C HIS A 63 -6.00 -10.87 -0.99
N ALA A 64 -5.43 -10.47 0.15
CA ALA A 64 -4.26 -9.61 0.19
C ALA A 64 -3.04 -10.27 -0.47
N ARG A 65 -2.80 -11.55 -0.20
CA ARG A 65 -1.73 -12.35 -0.82
C ARG A 65 -1.92 -12.43 -2.34
N GLY A 66 -3.13 -12.71 -2.80
CA GLY A 66 -3.48 -12.71 -4.22
C GLY A 66 -3.23 -11.37 -4.90
N ARG A 67 -3.64 -10.26 -4.27
CA ARG A 67 -3.42 -8.90 -4.78
C ARG A 67 -1.94 -8.54 -4.90
N VAL A 68 -1.11 -8.93 -3.93
CA VAL A 68 0.34 -8.72 -3.98
C VAL A 68 0.97 -9.51 -5.13
N LYS A 69 0.58 -10.79 -5.30
CA LYS A 69 1.06 -11.63 -6.40
C LYS A 69 0.68 -11.04 -7.77
N LEU A 70 -0.58 -10.68 -7.96
CA LEU A 70 -1.06 -10.05 -9.19
C LEU A 70 -0.35 -8.72 -9.47
N SER A 71 -0.14 -7.88 -8.45
CA SER A 71 0.61 -6.64 -8.62
C SER A 71 2.05 -6.89 -9.05
N ARG A 72 2.70 -7.92 -8.51
CA ARG A 72 4.06 -8.30 -8.92
C ARG A 72 4.10 -8.75 -10.38
N GLU A 73 3.15 -9.58 -10.81
CA GLU A 73 3.03 -10.02 -12.20
C GLU A 73 2.76 -8.84 -13.14
N GLN A 74 1.83 -7.95 -12.81
CA GLN A 74 1.55 -6.76 -13.61
C GLN A 74 2.75 -5.82 -13.73
N ILE A 75 3.50 -5.63 -12.65
CA ILE A 75 4.73 -4.82 -12.67
C ILE A 75 5.76 -5.49 -13.59
N LYS A 76 5.97 -6.79 -13.46
CA LYS A 76 6.88 -7.55 -14.32
C LYS A 76 6.49 -7.38 -15.79
N THR A 77 5.23 -7.63 -16.15
CA THR A 77 4.74 -7.45 -17.53
C THR A 77 4.95 -6.03 -18.05
N ARG A 78 4.78 -4.99 -17.23
CA ARG A 78 5.04 -3.59 -17.63
C ARG A 78 6.52 -3.28 -17.88
N TYR A 79 7.41 -3.95 -17.16
CA TYR A 79 8.86 -3.83 -17.39
C TYR A 79 9.28 -4.64 -18.61
N ASP A 80 8.84 -5.88 -18.71
CA ASP A 80 9.13 -6.77 -19.85
C ASP A 80 8.55 -6.19 -21.16
N SER A 81 7.39 -5.52 -21.13
CA SER A 81 6.84 -4.84 -22.32
C SER A 81 7.67 -3.63 -22.78
N ARG A 82 8.61 -3.16 -21.94
CA ARG A 82 9.55 -2.09 -22.25
C ARG A 82 10.93 -2.62 -22.62
N GLU A 83 11.10 -3.93 -22.65
CA GLU A 83 12.30 -4.56 -23.17
C GLU A 83 12.31 -4.38 -24.68
N THR A 84 12.96 -3.30 -25.12
CA THR A 84 13.35 -3.15 -26.51
C THR A 84 14.57 -4.03 -26.73
N ASP A 85 14.38 -5.09 -27.51
CA ASP A 85 15.46 -5.98 -27.94
C ASP A 85 16.36 -5.22 -28.93
N HIS A 86 17.36 -4.53 -28.39
CA HIS A 86 18.34 -3.80 -29.16
C HIS A 86 19.48 -4.76 -29.51
N HIS A 87 19.37 -5.40 -30.67
CA HIS A 87 20.45 -6.21 -31.22
C HIS A 87 21.54 -5.33 -31.83
N PHE A 88 22.68 -5.24 -31.14
CA PHE A 88 23.88 -4.61 -31.67
C PHE A 88 24.72 -5.60 -32.49
N LYS A 89 25.40 -5.09 -33.52
CA LYS A 89 26.38 -5.82 -34.34
C LYS A 89 27.78 -5.26 -34.10
N GLU A 90 28.79 -6.03 -34.47
CA GLU A 90 30.18 -5.59 -34.42
C GLU A 90 30.37 -4.36 -35.33
N GLY A 91 30.90 -3.27 -34.77
CA GLY A 91 31.03 -1.97 -35.44
C GLY A 91 29.97 -0.92 -35.08
N ASP A 92 28.93 -1.28 -34.33
CA ASP A 92 27.91 -0.31 -33.90
C ASP A 92 28.43 0.67 -32.84
N LEU A 93 28.20 1.97 -33.07
CA LEU A 93 28.47 3.02 -32.11
C LEU A 93 27.32 3.15 -31.11
N VAL A 94 27.55 2.74 -29.86
CA VAL A 94 26.56 2.79 -28.78
C VAL A 94 26.97 3.80 -27.72
N TRP A 95 26.03 4.67 -27.31
CA TRP A 95 26.22 5.58 -26.19
C TRP A 95 26.05 4.84 -24.87
N MET A 96 27.09 4.79 -24.05
CA MET A 96 27.01 4.27 -22.69
C MET A 96 26.44 5.33 -21.75
N TYR A 97 25.27 5.07 -21.18
CA TYR A 97 24.70 5.93 -20.14
C TYR A 97 25.54 5.82 -18.85
N ASN A 98 26.14 6.93 -18.41
CA ASN A 98 26.89 7.01 -17.16
C ASN A 98 26.08 7.77 -16.11
N PRO A 99 25.21 7.09 -15.32
CA PRO A 99 24.39 7.73 -14.31
C PRO A 99 25.28 8.31 -13.21
N LYS A 100 25.46 9.64 -13.22
CA LYS A 100 26.06 10.31 -12.07
C LYS A 100 25.03 10.39 -10.95
N ARG A 101 25.43 9.92 -9.76
CA ARG A 101 24.60 9.93 -8.56
C ARG A 101 24.27 11.37 -8.18
N ARG A 102 23.04 11.83 -8.44
CA ARG A 102 22.56 13.13 -7.95
C ARG A 102 22.41 13.05 -6.43
N ARG A 103 23.23 13.79 -5.68
CA ARG A 103 23.00 14.06 -4.26
C ARG A 103 21.89 15.10 -4.15
N GLY A 104 20.80 14.74 -3.49
CA GLY A 104 19.67 15.62 -3.17
C GLY A 104 18.89 15.04 -1.99
N LEU A 105 18.04 15.85 -1.36
CA LEU A 105 17.16 15.35 -0.31
C LEU A 105 16.28 14.22 -0.89
N SER A 106 16.29 13.07 -0.22
CA SER A 106 15.42 11.97 -0.64
C SER A 106 13.96 12.36 -0.38
N PRO A 107 13.03 12.14 -1.33
CA PRO A 107 11.61 12.45 -1.14
C PRO A 107 10.97 11.76 0.06
N LYS A 108 11.60 10.70 0.60
CA LYS A 108 11.15 9.98 1.80
C LYS A 108 11.41 10.71 3.13
N LEU A 109 12.14 11.83 3.09
CA LEU A 109 12.48 12.66 4.26
C LEU A 109 11.70 14.00 4.28
N GLN A 110 10.69 14.15 3.41
CA GLN A 110 9.69 15.23 3.46
C GLN A 110 8.39 14.70 4.07
#